data_AF-V5SH20-F1
#
_entry.id   AF-V5SH20-F1
#
_cell.length_a   1.000
_cell.length_b   1.000
_cell.length_c   1.000
_cell.angle_alpha   90.00
_cell.angle_beta   90.00
_cell.angle_gamma   90.00
#
_symmetry.space_group_name_H-M   'P 1'
#
loop_
_entity.id
_entity.type
_entity.pdbx_description
1 polymer ?
#
loop_
_entity_poly.entity_id
_entity_poly.type
_entity_poly.pdbx_seq_one_letter_code
_entity_poly.pdbx_strand_id
1 'polypeptide(L)' 'MESERGQTTDGGEQSPLVERRSELSVFLLLAVIIWPIISVALIGGYGFLVWMWQIVFGPPGPPG' A
#
# COMPACT_ATOMS: atom_id res chain seq x y z
N MET A 1 -21.19 -48.67 15.12
CA MET A 1 -22.05 -47.67 14.43
C MET A 1 -22.01 -46.39 15.26
N GLU A 2 -20.87 -45.71 15.43
CA GLU A 2 -20.20 -44.86 14.42
C GLU A 2 -21.23 -44.08 13.58
N SER A 3 -21.37 -42.76 13.79
CA SER A 3 -21.46 -41.76 12.70
C SER A 3 -21.61 -40.29 13.10
N GLU A 4 -21.85 -39.92 14.37
CA GLU A 4 -22.06 -38.49 14.69
C GLU A 4 -20.84 -37.83 15.35
N ARG A 5 -19.65 -38.10 14.79
CA ARG A 5 -18.49 -37.20 14.90
C ARG A 5 -18.72 -36.00 13.98
N GLY A 6 -19.80 -35.27 14.22
CA GLY A 6 -20.02 -33.94 13.66
C GLY A 6 -18.88 -33.07 14.17
N GLN A 7 -17.90 -32.89 13.28
CA GLN A 7 -16.83 -31.93 13.39
C GLN A 7 -17.42 -30.61 13.90
N THR A 8 -17.23 -30.34 15.19
CA THR A 8 -17.15 -28.96 15.64
C THR A 8 -15.96 -28.42 14.88
N THR A 9 -16.25 -27.65 13.85
CA THR A 9 -15.32 -26.73 13.23
C THR A 9 -14.54 -26.03 14.33
N ASP A 10 -13.36 -26.53 14.63
CA ASP A 10 -12.30 -25.82 15.32
C ASP A 10 -11.79 -24.78 14.32
N GLY A 11 -12.65 -23.79 14.06
CA GLY A 11 -12.34 -22.64 13.26
C GLY A 11 -11.38 -21.80 14.06
N GLY A 12 -10.09 -22.09 13.90
CA GLY A 12 -8.93 -21.31 14.28
C GLY A 12 -9.17 -20.37 15.46
N GLU A 13 -8.78 -20.82 16.65
CA GLU A 13 -8.52 -19.96 17.80
C GLU A 13 -7.46 -18.89 17.44
N GLN A 14 -7.89 -17.82 16.78
CA GLN A 14 -7.15 -16.57 16.74
C GLN A 14 -7.31 -15.94 18.12
N SER A 15 -6.35 -16.25 18.98
CA SER A 15 -6.32 -15.82 20.37
C SER A 15 -6.43 -14.29 20.48
N PRO A 16 -7.41 -13.74 21.22
CA PRO A 16 -7.75 -12.31 21.24
C PRO A 16 -6.73 -11.41 21.99
N LEU A 17 -5.53 -11.92 22.27
CA LEU A 17 -4.51 -11.22 23.07
C LEU A 17 -3.34 -10.66 22.23
N VAL A 18 -3.26 -11.00 20.94
CA VAL A 18 -2.22 -10.53 19.99
C VAL A 18 -2.78 -9.56 18.94
N GLU A 19 -4.02 -9.08 19.07
CA GLU A 19 -4.67 -8.27 18.02
C GLU A 19 -4.21 -6.79 18.01
N ARG A 20 -4.31 -6.08 19.14
CA ARG A 20 -4.15 -4.61 19.16
C ARG A 20 -2.77 -4.07 18.72
N ARG A 21 -1.69 -4.81 19.02
CA ARG A 21 -0.32 -4.42 18.61
C ARG A 21 0.04 -4.92 17.21
N SER A 22 -0.61 -5.98 16.75
CA SER A 22 -0.47 -6.48 15.39
C SER A 22 -1.14 -5.53 14.40
N GLU A 23 -2.34 -5.01 14.73
CA GLU A 23 -3.07 -4.06 13.89
C GLU A 23 -2.26 -2.81 13.54
N LEU A 24 -1.66 -2.12 14.53
CA LEU A 24 -0.83 -0.96 14.26
C LEU A 24 0.41 -1.29 13.42
N SER A 25 1.01 -2.47 13.59
CA SER A 25 2.16 -2.91 12.81
C SER A 25 1.78 -3.19 11.35
N VAL A 26 0.63 -3.83 11.13
CA VAL A 26 0.06 -4.08 9.80
C VAL A 26 -0.35 -2.76 9.14
N PHE A 27 -0.93 -1.83 9.90
CA PHE A 27 -1.34 -0.52 9.42
C PHE A 27 -0.12 0.33 9.02
N LEU A 28 0.93 0.34 9.84
CA LEU A 28 2.18 1.02 9.55
C LEU A 28 2.86 0.41 8.32
N LEU A 29 2.92 -0.92 8.21
CA LEU A 29 3.48 -1.62 7.05
C LEU A 29 2.71 -1.24 5.77
N LEU A 30 1.37 -1.29 5.81
CA LEU A 30 0.52 -0.91 4.70
C LEU A 30 0.68 0.57 4.34
N ALA A 31 0.72 1.45 5.34
CA ALA A 31 0.92 2.89 5.16
C ALA A 31 2.29 3.19 4.53
N VAL A 32 3.35 2.52 4.98
CA VAL A 32 4.72 2.64 4.44
C VAL A 32 4.82 2.13 3.01
N ILE A 33 3.89 1.31 2.53
CA ILE A 33 3.83 0.88 1.12
C ILE A 33 2.98 1.85 0.28
N ILE A 34 1.84 2.30 0.80
CA ILE A 34 0.94 3.21 0.07
C ILE A 34 1.56 4.60 -0.10
N TRP A 35 2.19 5.14 0.94
CA TRP A 35 2.83 6.46 0.90
C TRP A 35 3.89 6.64 -0.20
N PRO A 36 4.86 5.73 -0.38
CA PRO A 36 5.86 5.87 -1.44
C PRO A 36 5.25 5.72 -2.83
N ILE A 37 4.21 4.89 -3.02
CA ILE A 37 3.52 4.81 -4.30
C ILE A 37 2.90 6.18 -4.64
N ILE A 38 2.22 6.81 -3.69
CA ILE A 38 1.67 8.15 -3.87
C ILE A 38 2.78 9.16 -4.14
N SER A 39 3.89 9.10 -3.39
CA SER A 39 5.04 9.99 -3.56
C SER A 39 5.61 9.90 -4.98
N VAL A 40 5.85 8.68 -5.49
CA VAL A 40 6.36 8.45 -6.84
C VAL A 40 5.34 8.86 -7.90
N ALA A 41 4.05 8.59 -7.71
CA ALA A 41 3.01 9.00 -8.65
C ALA A 41 2.89 10.53 -8.75
N LEU A 42 2.95 11.25 -7.62
CA LEU A 42 2.88 12.71 -7.59
C LEU A 42 4.15 13.35 -8.16
N ILE A 43 5.33 12.95 -7.67
CA ILE A 43 6.60 13.54 -8.11
C ILE A 43 6.92 13.15 -9.55
N GLY A 44 6.80 11.86 -9.87
CA GLY A 44 7.01 11.33 -11.22
C GLY A 44 5.97 11.85 -12.21
N GLY A 45 4.69 11.88 -11.82
CA GLY A 45 3.62 12.44 -12.65
C GLY A 45 3.79 13.95 -12.88
N TYR A 46 4.15 14.70 -11.84
CA TYR A 46 4.41 16.14 -11.97
C TYR A 46 5.65 16.42 -12.83
N GLY A 47 6.77 15.71 -12.58
CA GLY A 47 7.98 15.84 -13.39
C GLY A 47 7.76 15.45 -14.85
N PHE A 48 6.98 14.39 -15.10
CA PHE A 48 6.59 13.98 -16.44
C PHE A 48 5.68 15.00 -17.11
N LEU A 49 4.71 15.55 -16.39
CA LEU A 49 3.81 16.58 -16.90
C LEU A 49 4.57 17.85 -17.27
N VAL A 50 5.47 18.29 -16.39
CA VAL A 50 6.38 19.40 -16.69
C VAL A 50 7.21 19.06 -17.91
N TRP A 51 7.87 17.90 -17.98
CA TRP A 51 8.65 17.47 -19.15
C TRP A 51 7.83 17.49 -20.45
N MET A 52 6.61 16.98 -20.44
CA MET A 52 5.72 17.02 -21.60
C MET A 52 5.31 18.45 -21.96
N TRP A 53 5.06 19.29 -20.96
CA TRP A 53 4.85 20.71 -21.17
C TRP A 53 6.06 21.37 -21.86
N GLN A 54 7.29 21.00 -21.48
CA GLN A 54 8.52 21.47 -22.15
C GLN A 54 8.59 21.02 -23.61
N ILE A 55 8.17 19.80 -23.94
CA ILE A 55 8.14 19.31 -25.33
C ILE A 55 7.12 20.08 -26.18
N VAL A 56 5.97 20.46 -25.61
CA VAL A 56 4.90 21.16 -26.33
C VAL A 56 5.17 22.66 -26.48
N PHE A 57 5.66 23.33 -25.42
CA PHE A 57 5.83 24.79 -25.37
C PHE A 57 7.29 25.26 -25.56
N GLY A 58 8.20 24.33 -25.80
CA GLY A 58 9.63 24.60 -25.95
C GLY A 58 10.40 24.38 -24.64
N PRO A 59 11.67 23.94 -24.73
CA PRO A 59 12.45 23.57 -23.56
C PRO A 59 12.73 24.79 -22.65
N PRO A 60 12.64 24.65 -21.31
CA PRO A 60 13.13 25.66 -20.39
C PRO A 60 14.65 25.66 -20.53
N GLY A 61 15.12 26.66 -21.26
CA GLY A 61 16.51 26.78 -21.66
C GLY A 61 17.45 27.03 -20.47
N PRO A 62 18.74 26.68 -20.60
CA PRO A 62 19.77 27.03 -19.62
C PRO A 62 19.84 28.56 -19.39
N PRO A 63 19.94 29.03 -18.14
CA PRO A 63 20.35 30.40 -17.86
C PRO A 63 21.87 30.52 -18.11
N GLY A 64 22.24 30.98 -19.30
CA GLY A 64 23.63 31.23 -19.69
C GLY A 64 23.73 31.99 -21.00
#